data_AF-A0A9P8NEA9-F1
#
_entry.id   AF-A0A9P8NEA9-F1
#
_cell.length_a   1.000
_cell.length_b   1.000
_cell.length_c   1.000
_cell.angle_alpha   90.00
_cell.angle_beta   90.00
_cell.angle_gamma   90.00
#
_symmetry.space_group_name_H-M   'P 1'
#
loop_
_entity.id
_entity.type
_entity.pdbx_description
1 polymer ?
#
loop_
_entity_poly.entity_id
_entity_poly.type
_entity_poly.pdbx_seq_one_letter_code
_entity_poly.pdbx_strand_id
1 'polypeptide(L)'
;MSRRAWANVMEAITGRGSKVWEKLAKPTVGRGKTQWPKSPSDLENHGVRFDYDGTLEEDGQVYHKYQVQPNAGKIPSSWKEWRDKHGGTHAVIGTIKIKQDATKDDVDSALKSLEEKLYHNEHLRLAERYLQFDIPALLNVIAAASGHMTSDIVSFSKLAEGGFNRLFQATFRDGKHVIARLPYPSTVPERYTVASEAATLDYLRLHGFPTPEVYAWCATKANPVGAEYIIMEKLDGTPLGDIC
;
A
#
# COMPACT_ATOMS: atom_id res chain seq x y z
N MET A 1 -4.83 3.85 5.40
CA MET A 1 -5.44 5.15 5.76
C MET A 1 -6.40 4.86 6.90
N SER A 2 -6.37 5.60 8.02
CA SER A 2 -7.23 5.27 9.16
C SER A 2 -8.67 5.74 8.95
N ARG A 3 -9.66 4.99 9.46
CA ARG A 3 -11.08 5.40 9.51
C ARG A 3 -11.27 6.76 10.16
N ARG A 4 -10.51 7.03 11.22
CA ARG A 4 -10.53 8.33 11.91
C ARG A 4 -10.09 9.49 11.01
N ALA A 5 -9.10 9.27 10.15
CA ALA A 5 -8.62 10.30 9.24
C ALA A 5 -9.65 10.64 8.16
N TRP A 6 -10.35 9.63 7.62
CA TRP A 6 -11.45 9.86 6.67
C TRP A 6 -12.68 10.48 7.35
N ALA A 7 -13.04 10.03 8.56
CA ALA A 7 -14.12 10.64 9.33
C ALA A 7 -13.90 12.14 9.60
N ASN A 8 -12.66 12.57 9.85
CA ASN A 8 -12.33 14.00 9.99
C ASN A 8 -12.56 14.78 8.67
N VAL A 9 -12.33 14.15 7.51
CA VAL A 9 -12.62 14.76 6.20
C VAL A 9 -14.14 14.89 6.01
N MET A 10 -14.89 13.84 6.34
CA MET A 10 -16.34 13.87 6.27
C MET A 10 -16.94 14.95 7.18
N GLU A 11 -16.50 15.04 8.44
CA GLU A 11 -16.96 16.09 9.36
C GLU A 11 -16.64 17.50 8.82
N ALA A 12 -15.50 17.69 8.16
CA ALA A 12 -15.19 18.98 7.55
C ALA A 12 -16.13 19.32 6.38
N ILE A 13 -16.59 18.33 5.62
CA ILE A 13 -17.41 18.53 4.41
C ILE A 13 -18.91 18.59 4.74
N THR A 14 -19.41 17.59 5.48
CA THR A 14 -20.82 17.38 5.79
C THR A 14 -21.12 17.44 7.29
N GLY A 15 -20.17 17.83 8.14
CA GLY A 15 -20.39 18.05 9.57
C GLY A 15 -21.37 19.19 9.89
N ARG A 16 -21.69 19.33 11.18
CA ARG A 16 -22.66 20.33 11.63
C ARG A 16 -22.13 21.75 11.35
N GLY A 17 -22.90 22.57 10.65
CA GLY A 17 -22.52 23.94 10.29
C GLY A 17 -21.56 24.07 9.10
N SER A 18 -21.10 22.96 8.50
CA SER A 18 -20.25 23.03 7.31
C SER A 18 -21.03 23.49 6.07
N LYS A 19 -20.40 24.36 5.28
CA LYS A 19 -20.84 24.80 3.94
C LYS A 19 -19.95 24.30 2.81
N VAL A 20 -19.04 23.37 3.10
CA VAL A 20 -18.10 22.85 2.09
C VAL A 20 -18.83 21.97 1.08
N TRP A 21 -19.82 21.18 1.51
CA TRP A 21 -20.66 20.38 0.62
C TRP A 21 -21.32 21.22 -0.49
N GLU A 22 -21.75 22.46 -0.20
CA GLU A 22 -22.33 23.36 -1.21
C GLU A 22 -21.33 23.65 -2.35
N LYS A 23 -20.05 23.78 -2.02
CA LYS A 23 -18.97 24.03 -3.00
C LYS A 23 -18.63 22.79 -3.83
N LEU A 24 -18.96 21.60 -3.34
CA LEU A 24 -18.83 20.35 -4.09
C LEU A 24 -20.07 20.06 -4.93
N ALA A 25 -21.25 20.53 -4.51
CA ALA A 25 -22.47 20.49 -5.31
C ALA A 25 -22.46 21.55 -6.42
N LYS A 26 -21.78 22.68 -6.20
CA LYS A 26 -21.65 23.81 -7.14
C LYS A 26 -20.18 24.22 -7.27
N PRO A 27 -19.37 23.48 -8.05
CA PRO A 27 -17.96 23.78 -8.23
C PRO A 27 -17.76 25.19 -8.79
N THR A 28 -16.76 25.88 -8.25
CA THR A 28 -16.38 27.24 -8.65
C THR A 28 -15.04 27.28 -9.38
N VAL A 29 -14.36 26.13 -9.48
CA VAL A 29 -13.04 26.02 -10.10
C VAL A 29 -13.13 25.33 -11.46
N GLY A 30 -12.18 25.66 -12.34
CA GLY A 30 -12.02 24.93 -13.61
C GLY A 30 -11.50 23.50 -13.41
N ARG A 31 -11.64 22.67 -14.45
CA ARG A 31 -11.13 21.29 -14.46
C ARG A 31 -9.63 21.25 -14.16
N GLY A 32 -9.20 20.25 -13.38
CA GLY A 32 -7.82 20.06 -12.94
C GLY A 32 -7.39 20.97 -11.78
N LYS A 33 -8.31 21.75 -11.20
CA LYS A 33 -8.04 22.60 -10.03
C LYS A 33 -8.70 22.03 -8.78
N THR A 34 -8.04 22.26 -7.64
CA THR A 34 -8.55 21.87 -6.33
C THR A 34 -9.79 22.67 -5.95
N GLN A 35 -10.92 22.00 -5.75
CA GLN A 35 -12.15 22.62 -5.24
C GLN A 35 -12.09 22.78 -3.71
N TRP A 36 -11.59 21.77 -3.00
CA TRP A 36 -11.39 21.78 -1.55
C TRP A 36 -10.22 20.86 -1.16
N PRO A 37 -9.45 21.15 -0.10
CA PRO A 37 -9.46 22.38 0.69
C PRO A 37 -8.79 23.56 -0.02
N LYS A 38 -9.01 24.77 0.51
CA LYS A 38 -8.49 26.02 -0.08
C LYS A 38 -7.51 26.76 0.84
N SER A 39 -7.67 26.66 2.16
CA SER A 39 -6.77 27.33 3.10
C SER A 39 -5.53 26.47 3.39
N PRO A 40 -4.37 27.09 3.67
CA PRO A 40 -3.17 26.36 4.09
C PRO A 40 -3.40 25.47 5.33
N SER A 41 -4.18 25.97 6.30
CA SER A 41 -4.53 25.21 7.51
C SER A 41 -5.33 23.95 7.18
N ASP A 42 -6.34 24.05 6.32
CA ASP A 42 -7.17 22.90 5.93
C ASP A 42 -6.37 21.87 5.12
N LEU A 43 -5.43 22.34 4.29
CA LEU A 43 -4.52 21.46 3.54
C LEU A 43 -3.68 20.60 4.49
N GLU A 44 -3.13 21.20 5.55
CA GLU A 44 -2.34 20.50 6.56
C GLU A 44 -3.20 19.59 7.46
N ASN A 45 -4.42 20.00 7.81
CA ASN A 45 -5.23 19.31 8.80
C ASN A 45 -5.98 18.10 8.23
N HIS A 46 -6.42 18.16 6.97
CA HIS A 46 -7.22 17.09 6.36
C HIS A 46 -6.42 16.11 5.52
N GLY A 47 -5.25 16.51 5.01
CA GLY A 47 -4.32 15.63 4.31
C GLY A 47 -4.74 15.15 2.91
N VAL A 48 -5.92 15.54 2.43
CA VAL A 48 -6.44 15.25 1.08
C VAL A 48 -6.99 16.50 0.40
N ARG A 49 -7.08 16.43 -0.93
CA ARG A 49 -7.73 17.39 -1.81
C ARG A 49 -8.67 16.72 -2.79
N PHE A 50 -9.67 17.50 -3.19
CA PHE A 50 -10.74 17.15 -4.11
C PHE A 50 -10.55 18.02 -5.35
N ASP A 51 -9.89 17.45 -6.35
CA ASP A 51 -9.59 18.11 -7.61
C ASP A 51 -10.75 17.90 -8.58
N TYR A 52 -11.30 18.98 -9.12
CA TYR A 52 -12.46 18.93 -10.01
C TYR A 52 -12.06 18.36 -11.37
N ASP A 53 -12.73 17.30 -11.83
CA ASP A 53 -12.47 16.62 -13.09
C ASP A 53 -13.59 16.83 -14.13
N GLY A 54 -14.41 17.87 -13.95
CA GLY A 54 -15.46 18.25 -14.89
C GLY A 54 -16.80 17.56 -14.62
N THR A 55 -17.68 17.62 -15.61
CA THR A 55 -19.02 17.02 -15.56
C THR A 55 -19.05 15.67 -16.29
N LEU A 56 -19.95 14.81 -15.84
CA LEU A 56 -20.28 13.54 -16.44
C LEU A 56 -21.80 13.43 -16.53
N GLU A 57 -22.31 12.87 -17.62
CA GLU A 57 -23.73 12.56 -17.76
C GLU A 57 -23.92 11.05 -17.68
N GLU A 58 -24.76 10.59 -16.75
CA GLU A 58 -25.11 9.19 -16.55
C GLU A 58 -26.63 9.11 -16.31
N ASP A 59 -27.32 8.23 -17.05
CA ASP A 59 -28.76 8.00 -16.93
C ASP A 59 -29.62 9.27 -17.01
N GLY A 60 -29.22 10.23 -17.87
CA GLY A 60 -29.90 11.52 -18.04
C GLY A 60 -29.67 12.51 -16.89
N GLN A 61 -28.76 12.19 -15.97
CA GLN A 61 -28.39 13.02 -14.84
C GLN A 61 -26.95 13.52 -14.96
N VAL A 62 -26.75 14.81 -14.72
CA VAL A 62 -25.42 15.43 -14.70
C VAL A 62 -24.82 15.33 -13.31
N TYR A 63 -23.54 14.95 -13.27
CA TYR A 63 -22.71 14.83 -12.06
C TYR A 63 -21.43 15.65 -12.20
N HIS A 64 -21.03 16.31 -11.12
CA HIS A 64 -19.69 16.84 -10.90
C HIS A 64 -18.76 15.73 -10.42
N LYS A 65 -17.66 15.52 -11.16
CA LYS A 65 -16.66 14.50 -10.87
C LYS A 65 -15.48 15.12 -10.14
N TYR A 66 -15.01 14.44 -9.10
CA TYR A 66 -13.83 14.85 -8.31
C TYR A 66 -12.85 13.70 -8.16
N GLN A 67 -11.57 13.99 -8.34
CA GLN A 67 -10.48 13.09 -7.96
C GLN A 67 -10.02 13.44 -6.54
N VAL A 68 -10.00 12.44 -5.66
CA VAL A 68 -9.49 12.60 -4.30
C VAL A 68 -8.01 12.21 -4.30
N GLN A 69 -7.13 13.12 -3.92
CA GLN A 69 -5.67 12.93 -3.94
C GLN A 69 -5.06 13.38 -2.60
N PRO A 70 -3.94 12.79 -2.14
CA PRO A 70 -3.28 13.21 -0.92
C PRO A 70 -2.57 14.56 -1.12
N ASN A 71 -2.62 15.43 -0.10
CA ASN A 71 -1.95 16.72 -0.14
C ASN A 71 -0.41 16.59 -0.17
N ALA A 72 0.23 17.57 -0.81
CA ALA A 72 1.69 17.73 -0.75
C ALA A 72 2.11 18.38 0.58
N GLY A 73 3.38 18.24 0.94
CA GLY A 73 3.93 18.85 2.15
C GLY A 73 3.45 18.20 3.44
N LYS A 74 3.29 19.02 4.48
CA LYS A 74 2.91 18.62 5.83
C LYS A 74 1.44 18.22 5.87
N ILE A 75 1.18 16.99 6.28
CA ILE A 75 -0.15 16.37 6.36
C ILE A 75 -0.20 15.41 7.55
N PRO A 76 -1.37 14.94 8.00
CA PRO A 76 -1.46 13.99 9.10
C PRO A 76 -0.75 12.68 8.76
N SER A 77 -0.13 12.05 9.76
CA SER A 77 0.72 10.84 9.57
C SER A 77 0.03 9.73 8.78
N SER A 78 -1.23 9.44 9.09
CA SER A 78 -2.01 8.41 8.38
C SER A 78 -2.20 8.67 6.88
N TRP A 79 -2.23 9.94 6.46
CA TRP A 79 -2.29 10.33 5.06
C TRP A 79 -0.90 10.32 4.41
N LYS A 80 0.13 10.73 5.16
CA LYS A 80 1.55 10.62 4.74
C LYS A 80 1.92 9.17 4.44
N GLU A 81 1.66 8.27 5.38
CA GLU A 81 1.94 6.84 5.19
C GLU A 81 1.20 6.24 3.99
N TRP A 82 -0.06 6.64 3.76
CA TRP A 82 -0.81 6.18 2.59
C TRP A 82 -0.16 6.70 1.30
N ARG A 83 0.11 8.01 1.23
CA ARG A 83 0.72 8.67 0.07
C ARG A 83 2.04 8.03 -0.31
N ASP A 84 2.90 7.82 0.67
CA ASP A 84 4.27 7.31 0.48
C ASP A 84 4.24 5.84 -0.01
N LYS A 85 3.20 5.07 0.35
CA LYS A 85 2.98 3.69 -0.12
C LYS A 85 2.29 3.57 -1.48
N HIS A 86 1.69 4.63 -2.02
CA HIS A 86 0.78 4.56 -3.18
C HIS A 86 1.17 5.46 -4.36
N GLY A 87 2.45 5.85 -4.47
CA GLY A 87 2.95 6.59 -5.63
C GLY A 87 2.88 8.11 -5.49
N GLY A 88 2.79 8.63 -4.27
CA GLY A 88 3.00 10.06 -4.00
C GLY A 88 1.76 10.94 -4.16
N THR A 89 2.00 12.23 -4.36
CA THR A 89 0.98 13.30 -4.27
C THR A 89 -0.06 13.28 -5.38
N HIS A 90 0.23 12.65 -6.52
CA HIS A 90 -0.68 12.56 -7.67
C HIS A 90 -1.48 11.25 -7.70
N ALA A 91 -1.26 10.37 -6.72
CA ALA A 91 -2.04 9.14 -6.59
C ALA A 91 -3.51 9.47 -6.32
N VAL A 92 -4.40 8.95 -7.16
CA VAL A 92 -5.84 9.09 -6.96
C VAL A 92 -6.29 8.04 -5.96
N ILE A 93 -6.70 8.49 -4.76
CA ILE A 93 -7.30 7.67 -3.70
C ILE A 93 -8.61 7.06 -4.21
N GLY A 94 -9.41 7.89 -4.89
CA GLY A 94 -10.65 7.48 -5.51
C GLY A 94 -11.33 8.63 -6.24
N THR A 95 -12.47 8.34 -6.84
CA THR A 95 -13.29 9.33 -7.54
C THR A 95 -14.65 9.43 -6.86
N ILE A 96 -15.14 10.66 -6.70
CA ILE A 96 -16.48 10.94 -6.19
C ILE A 96 -17.28 11.60 -7.32
N LYS A 97 -18.54 11.21 -7.44
CA LYS A 97 -19.52 11.85 -8.32
C LYS A 97 -20.59 12.48 -7.45
N ILE A 98 -20.84 13.77 -7.65
CA ILE A 98 -21.85 14.53 -6.90
C ILE A 98 -22.84 15.07 -7.91
N LYS A 99 -24.13 14.78 -7.70
CA LYS A 99 -25.21 15.22 -8.60
C LYS A 99 -25.19 16.75 -8.73
N GLN A 100 -25.47 17.26 -9.93
CA GLN A 100 -25.76 18.69 -10.09
C GLN A 100 -27.00 19.04 -9.25
N ASP A 101 -26.88 20.07 -8.42
CA ASP A 101 -27.86 20.45 -7.37
C ASP A 101 -28.04 19.44 -6.24
N ALA A 102 -27.00 18.65 -5.95
CA ALA A 102 -26.95 17.76 -4.80
C ALA A 102 -27.30 18.47 -3.49
N THR A 103 -28.08 17.79 -2.66
CA THR A 103 -28.27 18.14 -1.25
C THR A 103 -27.05 17.76 -0.43
N LYS A 104 -27.01 18.20 0.82
CA LYS A 104 -25.97 17.79 1.78
C LYS A 104 -25.92 16.27 1.96
N ASP A 105 -27.09 15.64 2.01
CA ASP A 105 -27.21 14.19 2.19
C ASP A 105 -26.69 13.43 0.97
N ASP A 106 -26.91 13.93 -0.24
CA ASP A 106 -26.34 13.34 -1.46
C ASP A 106 -24.80 13.37 -1.44
N VAL A 107 -24.20 14.48 -1.00
CA VAL A 107 -22.75 14.60 -0.84
C VAL A 107 -22.24 13.64 0.25
N ASP A 108 -22.96 13.53 1.36
CA ASP A 108 -22.62 12.62 2.46
C ASP A 108 -22.66 11.15 2.03
N SER A 109 -23.71 10.76 1.30
CA SER A 109 -23.83 9.44 0.69
C SER A 109 -22.70 9.15 -0.30
N ALA A 110 -22.30 10.12 -1.12
CA ALA A 110 -21.18 9.96 -2.05
C ALA A 110 -19.83 9.76 -1.31
N LEU A 111 -19.61 10.48 -0.20
CA LEU A 111 -18.43 10.31 0.66
C LEU A 111 -18.42 8.94 1.35
N LYS A 112 -19.56 8.49 1.89
CA LYS A 112 -19.72 7.15 2.49
C LYS A 112 -19.50 6.04 1.48
N SER A 113 -20.02 6.18 0.26
CA SER A 113 -19.79 5.19 -0.80
C SER A 113 -18.30 5.07 -1.16
N LEU A 114 -17.57 6.20 -1.21
CA LEU A 114 -16.12 6.15 -1.39
C LEU A 114 -15.44 5.50 -0.17
N GLU A 115 -15.85 5.85 1.05
CA GLU A 115 -15.35 5.24 2.28
C GLU A 115 -15.45 3.71 2.23
N GLU A 116 -16.64 3.19 1.92
CA GLU A 116 -16.91 1.77 1.80
C GLU A 116 -16.04 1.12 0.72
N LYS A 117 -15.89 1.74 -0.45
CA LYS A 117 -15.01 1.23 -1.52
C LYS A 117 -13.56 1.16 -1.09
N LEU A 118 -13.08 2.18 -0.37
CA LEU A 118 -11.70 2.21 0.14
C LEU A 118 -11.46 1.11 1.15
N TYR A 119 -12.36 0.91 2.11
CA TYR A 119 -12.21 -0.12 3.14
C TYR A 119 -12.54 -1.52 2.67
N HIS A 120 -13.50 -1.70 1.77
CA HIS A 120 -13.79 -2.99 1.15
C HIS A 120 -12.59 -3.47 0.34
N ASN A 121 -11.98 -2.59 -0.46
CA ASN A 121 -10.74 -2.90 -1.17
C ASN A 121 -9.58 -3.20 -0.20
N GLU A 122 -9.48 -2.51 0.94
CA GLU A 122 -8.47 -2.83 1.95
C GLU A 122 -8.71 -4.20 2.59
N HIS A 123 -9.95 -4.55 2.94
CA HIS A 123 -10.29 -5.86 3.51
C HIS A 123 -10.08 -7.00 2.51
N LEU A 124 -10.48 -6.81 1.25
CA LEU A 124 -10.18 -7.76 0.17
C LEU A 124 -8.67 -7.92 -0.01
N ARG A 125 -7.91 -6.82 -0.07
CA ARG A 125 -6.45 -6.86 -0.18
C ARG A 125 -5.80 -7.53 1.03
N LEU A 126 -6.33 -7.35 2.24
CA LEU A 126 -5.82 -8.02 3.44
C LEU A 126 -6.11 -9.53 3.41
N ALA A 127 -7.31 -9.92 2.96
CA ALA A 127 -7.68 -11.32 2.75
C ALA A 127 -6.83 -11.97 1.65
N GLU A 128 -6.58 -11.29 0.53
CA GLU A 128 -5.69 -11.73 -0.56
C GLU A 128 -4.22 -11.85 -0.11
N ARG A 129 -3.80 -11.06 0.87
CA ARG A 129 -2.47 -11.10 1.50
C ARG A 129 -2.37 -12.08 2.66
N TYR A 130 -3.45 -12.79 2.98
CA TYR A 130 -3.39 -13.85 3.97
C TYR A 130 -2.61 -15.03 3.39
N LEU A 131 -1.39 -15.21 3.89
CA LEU A 131 -0.55 -16.36 3.59
C LEU A 131 -0.42 -17.18 4.87
N GLN A 132 -0.96 -18.39 4.85
CA GLN A 132 -0.71 -19.41 5.87
C GLN A 132 0.61 -20.12 5.55
N PHE A 133 1.50 -20.21 6.53
CA PHE A 133 2.77 -20.91 6.41
C PHE A 133 3.26 -21.36 7.79
N ASP A 134 4.16 -22.34 7.82
CA ASP A 134 4.72 -22.93 9.03
C ASP A 134 6.07 -22.26 9.39
N ILE A 135 6.12 -21.61 10.56
CA ILE A 135 7.30 -20.88 11.02
C ILE A 135 8.45 -21.84 11.38
N PRO A 136 8.26 -22.90 12.20
CA PRO A 136 9.32 -23.89 12.45
C PRO A 136 9.94 -24.47 11.17
N ALA A 137 9.12 -24.83 10.19
CA ALA A 137 9.59 -25.33 8.89
C ALA A 137 10.39 -24.26 8.15
N LEU A 138 9.94 -23.00 8.16
CA LEU A 138 10.66 -21.89 7.55
C LEU A 138 12.03 -21.67 8.20
N LEU A 139 12.11 -21.71 9.53
CA LEU A 139 13.38 -21.58 10.27
C LEU A 139 14.36 -22.71 9.92
N ASN A 140 13.86 -23.94 9.80
CA ASN A 140 14.68 -25.09 9.38
C ASN A 140 15.23 -24.90 7.96
N VAL A 141 14.38 -24.42 7.03
CA VAL A 141 14.82 -24.12 5.65
C VAL A 141 15.85 -23.00 5.63
N ILE A 142 15.64 -21.93 6.39
CA ILE A 142 16.58 -20.81 6.51
C ILE A 142 17.95 -21.30 7.02
N ALA A 143 17.97 -22.08 8.10
CA ALA A 143 19.18 -22.61 8.69
C ALA A 143 19.91 -23.57 7.74
N ALA A 144 19.19 -24.53 7.16
CA ALA A 144 19.78 -25.49 6.23
C ALA A 144 20.36 -24.81 4.98
N ALA A 145 19.64 -23.85 4.40
CA ALA A 145 20.09 -23.12 3.21
C ALA A 145 21.32 -22.24 3.49
N SER A 146 21.43 -21.68 4.70
CA SER A 146 22.54 -20.81 5.07
C SER A 146 23.75 -21.54 5.66
N GLY A 147 23.68 -22.87 5.82
CA GLY A 147 24.76 -23.70 6.40
C GLY A 147 24.82 -23.71 7.92
N HIS A 148 23.71 -23.44 8.61
CA HIS A 148 23.62 -23.31 10.07
C HIS A 148 22.66 -24.32 10.69
N MET A 149 22.69 -24.45 12.03
CA MET A 149 21.64 -25.16 12.77
C MET A 149 20.52 -24.20 13.16
N THR A 150 19.29 -24.71 13.27
CA THR A 150 18.15 -23.90 13.74
C THR A 150 18.39 -23.32 15.14
N SER A 151 19.16 -24.00 15.99
CA SER A 151 19.59 -23.53 17.31
C SER A 151 20.54 -22.32 17.29
N ASP A 152 21.13 -22.02 16.14
CA ASP A 152 22.03 -20.87 15.97
C ASP A 152 21.26 -19.58 15.67
N ILE A 153 19.96 -19.68 15.35
CA ILE A 153 19.09 -18.52 15.13
C ILE A 153 18.79 -17.86 16.48
N VAL A 154 19.31 -16.64 16.67
CA VAL A 154 19.10 -15.85 17.89
C VAL A 154 17.89 -14.93 17.79
N SER A 155 17.48 -14.56 16.57
CA SER A 155 16.26 -13.78 16.36
C SER A 155 15.62 -14.08 15.02
N PHE A 156 14.29 -14.02 14.98
CA PHE A 156 13.49 -14.10 13.78
C PHE A 156 12.38 -13.07 13.87
N SER A 157 12.34 -12.12 12.94
CA SER A 157 11.37 -11.04 12.95
C SER A 157 10.92 -10.70 11.53
N LYS A 158 9.73 -10.12 11.42
CA LYS A 158 9.23 -9.57 10.17
C LYS A 158 9.95 -8.25 9.91
N LEU A 159 10.70 -8.20 8.80
CA LEU A 159 11.48 -7.02 8.41
C LEU A 159 10.60 -6.01 7.68
N ALA A 160 9.82 -6.46 6.71
CA ALA A 160 8.98 -5.59 5.91
C ALA A 160 7.77 -6.34 5.33
N GLU A 161 6.75 -5.55 4.98
CA GLU A 161 5.57 -6.04 4.26
C GLU A 161 5.24 -5.08 3.11
N GLY A 162 5.29 -5.59 1.89
CA GLY A 162 4.95 -4.84 0.68
C GLY A 162 3.55 -5.19 0.16
N GLY A 163 3.24 -4.71 -1.05
CA GLY A 163 2.02 -5.11 -1.75
C GLY A 163 2.03 -6.56 -2.25
N PHE A 164 3.23 -7.13 -2.42
CA PHE A 164 3.44 -8.39 -3.14
C PHE A 164 4.14 -9.48 -2.32
N ASN A 165 4.89 -9.12 -1.27
CA ASN A 165 5.69 -10.07 -0.47
C ASN A 165 5.76 -9.69 1.00
N ARG A 166 6.00 -10.70 1.85
CA ARG A 166 6.50 -10.56 3.22
C ARG A 166 7.98 -10.88 3.28
N LEU A 167 8.73 -10.05 3.99
CA LEU A 167 10.14 -10.26 4.26
C LEU A 167 10.33 -10.53 5.75
N PHE A 168 10.98 -11.64 6.06
CA PHE A 168 11.45 -11.98 7.40
C PHE A 168 12.97 -11.96 7.43
N GLN A 169 13.53 -11.52 8.56
CA GLN A 169 14.95 -11.57 8.82
C GLN A 169 15.21 -12.59 9.93
N ALA A 170 16.10 -13.54 9.66
CA ALA A 170 16.73 -14.36 10.66
C ALA A 170 18.13 -13.81 10.97
N THR A 171 18.49 -13.77 12.24
CA THR A 171 19.85 -13.43 12.69
C THR A 171 20.45 -14.64 13.37
N PHE A 172 21.66 -14.99 12.95
CA PHE A 172 22.43 -16.10 13.50
C PHE A 172 23.43 -15.61 14.56
N ARG A 173 23.89 -16.53 15.40
CA ARG A 173 24.84 -16.26 16.48
C ARG A 173 26.19 -15.72 15.99
N ASP A 174 26.59 -16.08 14.77
CA ASP A 174 27.81 -15.61 14.11
C ASP A 174 27.66 -14.17 13.54
N GLY A 175 26.48 -13.56 13.69
CA GLY A 175 26.17 -12.23 13.16
C GLY A 175 25.62 -12.25 11.73
N LYS A 176 25.52 -13.41 11.07
CA LYS A 176 24.96 -13.49 9.72
C LYS A 176 23.47 -13.18 9.73
N HIS A 177 23.04 -12.37 8.76
CA HIS A 177 21.64 -12.05 8.54
C HIS A 177 21.14 -12.70 7.25
N VAL A 178 19.99 -13.36 7.33
CA VAL A 178 19.35 -14.04 6.19
C VAL A 178 17.93 -13.53 6.03
N ILE A 179 17.54 -13.23 4.79
CA ILE A 179 16.19 -12.81 4.44
C ILE A 179 15.42 -14.00 3.90
N ALA A 180 14.23 -14.22 4.45
CA ALA A 180 13.21 -15.08 3.84
C ALA A 180 12.12 -14.21 3.23
N ARG A 181 11.96 -14.33 1.92
CA ARG A 181 10.93 -13.64 1.14
C ARG A 181 9.83 -14.63 0.78
N LEU A 182 8.59 -14.32 1.18
CA LEU A 182 7.40 -15.11 0.87
C LEU A 182 6.43 -14.25 0.04
N PRO A 183 6.11 -14.64 -1.21
CA PRO A 183 5.13 -13.93 -2.03
C PRO A 183 3.70 -14.18 -1.53
N TYR A 184 2.79 -13.26 -1.86
CA TYR A 184 1.38 -13.47 -1.59
C TYR A 184 0.70 -14.35 -2.65
N PRO A 185 -0.34 -15.10 -2.27
CA PRO A 185 -1.11 -15.94 -3.20
C PRO A 185 -1.68 -15.19 -4.42
N SER A 186 -1.93 -13.89 -4.30
CA SER A 186 -2.47 -13.05 -5.38
C SER A 186 -1.44 -12.61 -6.43
N THR A 187 -0.17 -13.00 -6.29
CA THR A 187 0.86 -12.69 -7.29
C THR A 187 0.76 -13.66 -8.48
N VAL A 188 0.07 -13.21 -9.53
CA VAL A 188 -0.04 -13.96 -10.80
C VAL A 188 1.22 -13.73 -11.64
N PRO A 189 1.82 -14.76 -12.26
CA PRO A 189 1.44 -16.17 -12.25
C PRO A 189 2.03 -16.97 -11.06
N GLU A 190 1.20 -17.81 -10.44
CA GLU A 190 1.42 -18.59 -9.20
C GLU A 190 2.61 -19.58 -9.19
N ARG A 191 3.49 -19.58 -10.20
CA ARG A 191 4.63 -20.52 -10.32
C ARG A 191 5.88 -19.92 -10.96
N TYR A 192 5.72 -18.90 -11.80
CA TYR A 192 6.84 -18.35 -12.56
C TYR A 192 7.55 -17.21 -11.84
N THR A 193 6.90 -16.55 -10.87
CA THR A 193 7.46 -15.35 -10.21
C THR A 193 8.69 -15.69 -9.38
N VAL A 194 8.61 -16.67 -8.48
CA VAL A 194 9.73 -17.06 -7.60
C VAL A 194 10.91 -17.61 -8.39
N ALA A 195 10.66 -18.55 -9.31
CA ALA A 195 11.72 -19.14 -10.13
C ALA A 195 12.39 -18.11 -11.04
N SER A 196 11.61 -17.23 -11.69
CA SER A 196 12.16 -16.19 -12.56
C SER A 196 12.92 -15.13 -11.77
N GLU A 197 12.45 -14.77 -10.57
CA GLU A 197 13.15 -13.83 -9.70
C GLU A 197 14.49 -14.39 -9.23
N ALA A 198 14.51 -15.63 -8.71
CA ALA A 198 15.74 -16.30 -8.31
C ALA A 198 16.74 -16.39 -9.49
N ALA A 199 16.28 -16.84 -10.65
CA ALA A 199 17.11 -16.92 -11.85
C ALA A 199 17.64 -15.55 -12.31
N THR A 200 16.83 -14.49 -12.17
CA THR A 200 17.25 -13.13 -12.52
C THR A 200 18.31 -12.60 -11.55
N LEU A 201 18.16 -12.84 -10.24
CA LEU A 201 19.15 -12.45 -9.23
C LEU A 201 20.50 -13.12 -9.49
N ASP A 202 20.47 -14.42 -9.76
CA ASP A 202 21.68 -15.20 -10.09
C ASP A 202 22.30 -14.71 -11.41
N TYR A 203 21.49 -14.50 -12.45
CA TYR A 203 21.96 -13.97 -13.73
C TYR A 203 22.65 -12.62 -13.57
N LEU A 204 22.05 -11.68 -12.83
CA LEU A 204 22.64 -10.36 -12.60
C LEU A 204 23.95 -10.46 -11.81
N ARG A 205 24.02 -11.35 -10.80
CA ARG A 205 25.24 -11.59 -10.01
C ARG A 205 26.37 -12.11 -10.89
N LEU A 206 26.07 -13.05 -11.79
CA LEU A 206 27.03 -13.58 -12.77
C LEU A 206 27.58 -12.50 -13.73
N HIS A 207 26.83 -11.42 -13.93
CA HIS A 207 27.24 -10.27 -14.75
C HIS A 207 27.87 -9.13 -13.94
N GLY A 208 28.21 -9.37 -12.66
CA GLY A 208 28.93 -8.42 -11.81
C GLY A 208 28.06 -7.34 -11.17
N PHE A 209 26.73 -7.46 -11.24
CA PHE A 209 25.85 -6.56 -10.51
C PHE A 209 25.77 -6.96 -9.02
N PRO A 210 25.74 -5.98 -8.10
CA PRO A 210 25.61 -6.26 -6.66
C PRO A 210 24.16 -6.65 -6.32
N THR A 211 23.79 -7.90 -6.57
CA THR A 211 22.51 -8.50 -6.17
C THR A 211 22.70 -9.45 -4.98
N PRO A 212 21.66 -9.66 -4.14
CA PRO A 212 21.73 -10.63 -3.05
C PRO A 212 22.01 -12.04 -3.55
N GLU A 213 22.79 -12.81 -2.79
CA GLU A 213 22.95 -14.25 -3.06
C GLU A 213 21.68 -15.01 -2.70
N VAL A 214 21.20 -15.87 -3.61
CA VAL A 214 20.08 -16.76 -3.33
C VAL A 214 20.62 -18.08 -2.76
N TYR A 215 20.29 -18.36 -1.51
CA TYR A 215 20.71 -19.59 -0.83
C TYR A 215 19.80 -20.78 -1.17
N ALA A 216 18.48 -20.54 -1.25
CA ALA A 216 17.49 -21.54 -1.60
C ALA A 216 16.20 -20.88 -2.06
N TRP A 217 15.38 -21.58 -2.85
CA TRP A 217 14.04 -21.13 -3.20
C TRP A 217 13.11 -22.31 -3.45
N CYS A 218 11.81 -22.09 -3.33
CA CYS A 218 10.77 -23.05 -3.71
C CYS A 218 9.59 -22.30 -4.33
N ALA A 219 9.26 -22.62 -5.59
CA ALA A 219 8.14 -22.03 -6.33
C ALA A 219 6.85 -22.85 -6.23
N THR A 220 6.72 -23.68 -5.19
CA THR A 220 5.50 -24.45 -4.95
C THR A 220 5.15 -24.42 -3.48
N LYS A 221 3.86 -24.51 -3.14
CA LYS A 221 3.38 -24.68 -1.76
C LYS A 221 3.53 -26.12 -1.25
N ALA A 222 3.91 -27.06 -2.12
CA ALA A 222 4.13 -28.47 -1.79
C ALA A 222 5.50 -28.67 -1.12
N ASN A 223 5.73 -27.95 -0.02
CA ASN A 223 6.92 -28.04 0.80
C ASN A 223 6.53 -27.86 2.28
N PRO A 224 7.38 -28.23 3.25
CA PRO A 224 7.05 -28.18 4.68
C PRO A 224 6.64 -26.79 5.21
N VAL A 225 7.06 -25.71 4.56
CA VAL A 225 6.66 -24.33 4.91
C VAL A 225 5.21 -24.06 4.53
N GLY A 226 4.65 -24.78 3.56
CA GLY A 226 3.29 -24.56 3.05
C GLY A 226 3.14 -23.30 2.17
N ALA A 227 4.25 -22.64 1.85
CA ALA A 227 4.29 -21.44 1.03
C ALA A 227 5.51 -21.44 0.12
N GLU A 228 5.43 -20.70 -0.98
CA GLU A 228 6.59 -20.41 -1.81
C GLU A 228 7.56 -19.49 -1.05
N TYR A 229 8.85 -19.57 -1.36
CA TYR A 229 9.86 -18.76 -0.70
C TYR A 229 11.12 -18.55 -1.54
N ILE A 230 11.85 -17.49 -1.20
CA ILE A 230 13.26 -17.26 -1.55
C ILE A 230 14.01 -16.99 -0.25
N ILE A 231 15.07 -17.74 0.00
CA ILE A 231 16.02 -17.54 1.09
C ILE A 231 17.27 -16.91 0.48
N MET A 232 17.66 -15.74 0.97
CA MET A 232 18.72 -14.95 0.35
C MET A 232 19.52 -14.13 1.36
N GLU A 233 20.66 -13.65 0.91
CA GLU A 233 21.52 -12.70 1.61
C GLU A 233 20.78 -11.42 2.00
N LYS A 234 21.05 -10.90 3.21
CA LYS A 234 20.71 -9.52 3.53
C LYS A 234 21.84 -8.62 3.06
N LEU A 235 21.57 -7.74 2.10
CA LEU A 235 22.52 -6.69 1.72
C LEU A 235 22.57 -5.59 2.79
N ASP A 236 23.76 -5.03 2.97
CA ASP A 236 23.97 -3.85 3.79
C ASP A 236 23.75 -2.58 2.95
N GLY A 237 23.02 -1.63 3.52
CA GLY A 237 22.71 -0.38 2.86
C GLY A 237 21.57 0.37 3.54
N THR A 238 21.44 1.64 3.18
CA THR A 238 20.35 2.51 3.63
C THR A 238 19.40 2.72 2.46
N PRO A 239 18.10 2.40 2.60
CA PRO A 239 17.11 2.73 1.59
C PRO A 239 17.14 4.23 1.29
N LEU A 240 17.07 4.61 0.01
CA LEU A 240 17.14 6.02 -0.39
C LEU A 240 16.08 6.91 0.30
N GLY A 241 14.90 6.34 0.61
CA GLY A 241 13.83 7.05 1.31
C GLY A 241 14.16 7.45 2.75
N ASP A 242 15.17 6.84 3.37
CA ASP A 242 15.62 7.14 4.74
C ASP A 242 16.80 8.13 4.76
N ILE A 243 17.28 8.57 3.59
CA ILE A 243 18.41 9.50 3.42
C ILE A 243 17.92 10.96 3.31
N CYS A 244 16.63 11.25 3.56
CA CYS A 244 16.03 12.59 3.44
C CYS A 244 15.36 13.08 4.72
#